data_AF-A0A0C3PUN5-F1
#
_entry.id   AF-A0A0C3PUN5-F1
#
_cell.length_a   1.000
_cell.length_b   1.000
_cell.length_c   1.000
_cell.angle_alpha   90.00
_cell.angle_beta   90.00
_cell.angle_gamma   90.00
#
_symmetry.space_group_name_H-M   'P 1'
#
loop_
_entity.id
_entity.type
_entity.pdbx_description
1 polymer ?
#
loop_
_entity_poly.entity_id
_entity_poly.type
_entity_poly.pdbx_seq_one_letter_code
_entity_poly.pdbx_strand_id
1 'polypeptide(L)'
;MSTSPAPSVVRGDITLQPSYFTSSLFVEPLREDIAHLDNNASSSYVNASKQPFTYFKMLWTDYGWSWLHFKVFDGRARESFIRTVLRCFAEYIVDAVNPLAQTVALFGMYTFFMSQPSSSGPSLHRVTHIAMPLDMYKSLLELPQNLAPPHLAPLQPY
;
A
#
# COMPACT_ATOMS: atom_id res chain seq x y z
N MET A 1 7.16 -14.32 -15.19
CA MET A 1 8.07 -15.00 -14.24
C MET A 1 7.25 -16.08 -13.53
N SER A 2 7.73 -17.33 -13.53
CA SER A 2 7.03 -18.43 -12.86
C SER A 2 7.21 -18.31 -11.36
N THR A 3 6.13 -18.22 -10.59
CA THR A 3 6.18 -18.50 -9.17
C THR A 3 6.71 -19.92 -8.98
N SER A 4 7.60 -20.15 -8.01
CA SER A 4 8.03 -21.50 -7.67
C SER A 4 6.81 -22.39 -7.45
N PRO A 5 6.82 -23.65 -7.93
CA PRO A 5 5.71 -24.56 -7.70
C PRO A 5 5.41 -24.61 -6.20
N ALA A 6 4.13 -24.55 -5.86
CA ALA A 6 3.71 -24.60 -4.46
C ALA A 6 4.32 -25.85 -3.80
N PRO A 7 4.92 -25.75 -2.60
CA PRO A 7 5.36 -26.94 -1.91
C PRO A 7 4.16 -27.87 -1.77
N SER A 8 4.33 -29.13 -2.15
CA SER A 8 3.33 -30.17 -1.87
C SER A 8 3.04 -30.10 -0.38
N VAL A 9 1.81 -29.73 -0.03
CA VAL A 9 1.41 -29.53 1.37
C VAL A 9 1.70 -30.84 2.10
N VAL A 10 2.70 -30.83 2.97
CA VAL A 10 2.94 -31.95 3.87
C VAL A 10 1.71 -32.00 4.77
N ARG A 11 1.09 -33.17 4.88
CA ARG A 11 -0.14 -33.38 5.63
C ARG A 11 0.01 -32.77 7.04
N GLY A 12 -0.72 -31.67 7.33
CA GLY A 12 -0.68 -30.98 8.62
C GLY A 12 -0.16 -29.54 8.61
N ASP A 13 0.38 -29.04 7.49
CA ASP A 13 0.87 -27.65 7.42
C ASP A 13 -0.27 -26.66 7.11
N ILE A 14 -0.53 -25.72 8.04
CA ILE A 14 -1.57 -24.71 7.89
C ILE A 14 -1.03 -23.60 6.97
N THR A 15 -1.43 -23.64 5.71
CA THR A 15 -1.08 -22.60 4.73
C THR A 15 -2.28 -21.71 4.44
N LEU A 16 -2.09 -20.39 4.56
CA LEU A 16 -3.11 -19.41 4.17
C LEU A 16 -3.35 -19.51 2.66
N GLN A 17 -4.59 -19.75 2.27
CA GLN A 17 -4.97 -19.80 0.87
C GLN A 17 -4.91 -18.39 0.27
N PRO A 18 -4.35 -18.20 -0.94
CA PRO A 18 -4.28 -16.89 -1.58
C PRO A 18 -5.61 -16.15 -1.66
N SER A 19 -6.73 -16.88 -1.83
CA SER A 19 -8.09 -16.34 -1.88
C SER A 19 -8.53 -15.63 -0.60
N TYR A 20 -7.91 -15.92 0.54
CA TYR A 20 -8.14 -15.18 1.79
C TYR A 20 -7.86 -13.68 1.61
N PHE A 21 -6.74 -13.34 0.93
CA PHE A 21 -6.36 -11.94 0.74
C PHE A 21 -7.26 -11.19 -0.25
N THR A 22 -8.07 -11.90 -1.03
CA THR A 22 -9.08 -11.26 -1.89
C THR A 22 -10.48 -11.26 -1.26
N SER A 23 -10.64 -11.90 -0.10
CA SER A 23 -11.92 -11.97 0.60
C SER A 23 -12.21 -10.68 1.37
N SER A 24 -13.50 -10.41 1.61
CA SER A 24 -13.93 -9.28 2.44
C SER A 24 -13.35 -9.32 3.85
N LEU A 25 -13.10 -10.51 4.40
CA LEU A 25 -12.49 -10.69 5.73
C LEU A 25 -11.08 -10.07 5.85
N PHE A 26 -10.37 -9.94 4.73
CA PHE A 26 -9.07 -9.27 4.69
C PHE A 26 -9.18 -7.86 4.11
N VAL A 27 -9.96 -7.69 3.04
CA VAL A 27 -10.05 -6.43 2.30
C VAL A 27 -10.72 -5.33 3.11
N GLU A 28 -11.82 -5.62 3.83
CA GLU A 28 -12.55 -4.59 4.56
C GLU A 28 -11.76 -4.03 5.75
N PRO A 29 -11.16 -4.86 6.64
CA PRO A 29 -10.30 -4.34 7.70
C PRO A 29 -9.09 -3.56 7.15
N LEU A 30 -8.51 -4.02 6.04
CA LEU A 30 -7.41 -3.30 5.42
C LEU A 30 -7.83 -1.93 4.88
N ARG A 31 -9.04 -1.80 4.32
CA ARG A 31 -9.59 -0.51 3.87
C ARG A 31 -9.83 0.42 5.05
N GLU A 32 -10.34 -0.10 6.17
CA GLU A 32 -10.49 0.64 7.42
C GLU A 32 -9.14 1.15 7.94
N ASP A 33 -8.10 0.31 7.92
CA ASP A 33 -6.74 0.68 8.31
C ASP A 33 -6.16 1.78 7.40
N ILE A 34 -6.39 1.71 6.08
CA ILE A 34 -5.98 2.76 5.13
C ILE A 34 -6.72 4.06 5.41
N ALA A 35 -8.03 4.01 5.62
CA ALA A 35 -8.83 5.19 5.97
C ALA A 35 -8.37 5.80 7.31
N HIS A 36 -8.02 4.98 8.29
CA HIS A 36 -7.46 5.45 9.56
C HIS A 36 -6.09 6.13 9.35
N LEU A 37 -5.21 5.55 8.54
CA LEU A 37 -3.93 6.16 8.19
C LEU A 37 -4.11 7.52 7.51
N ASP A 38 -5.05 7.61 6.56
CA ASP A 38 -5.41 8.86 5.89
C ASP A 38 -5.94 9.91 6.87
N ASN A 39 -6.96 9.58 7.67
CA ASN A 39 -7.55 10.53 8.62
C ASN A 39 -6.51 11.15 9.57
N ASN A 40 -5.54 10.36 10.03
CA ASN A 40 -4.48 10.84 10.92
C ASN A 40 -3.42 11.67 10.18
N ALA A 41 -3.02 11.25 8.99
CA ALA A 41 -2.09 12.01 8.17
C ALA A 41 -2.69 13.35 7.72
N SER A 42 -3.94 13.33 7.28
CA SER A 42 -4.70 14.48 6.80
C SER A 42 -5.01 15.49 7.89
N SER A 43 -5.43 15.04 9.08
CA SER A 43 -5.65 15.94 10.24
C SER A 43 -4.37 16.64 10.69
N SER A 44 -3.24 15.94 10.60
CA SER A 44 -1.95 16.46 11.04
C SER A 44 -1.24 17.30 9.98
N TYR A 45 -1.62 17.16 8.71
CA TYR A 45 -1.08 17.94 7.59
C TYR A 45 -1.20 19.46 7.80
N VAL A 46 -2.30 19.90 8.42
CA VAL A 46 -2.53 21.31 8.80
C VAL A 46 -1.39 21.85 9.69
N ASN A 47 -0.81 20.99 10.54
CA ASN A 47 0.25 21.36 11.49
C ASN A 47 1.66 21.03 10.96
N ALA A 48 1.81 20.04 10.09
CA ALA A 48 3.10 19.48 9.65
C ALA A 48 3.51 19.87 8.21
N SER A 49 2.89 20.93 7.64
CA SER A 49 2.86 21.25 6.21
C SER A 49 4.22 21.30 5.48
N LYS A 50 5.35 21.51 6.17
CA LYS A 50 6.66 21.67 5.52
C LYS A 50 7.29 20.38 5.00
N GLN A 51 6.95 19.21 5.55
CA GLN A 51 7.53 17.92 5.14
C GLN A 51 6.51 16.77 5.24
N PRO A 52 5.48 16.78 4.38
CA PRO A 52 4.35 15.86 4.49
C PRO A 52 4.76 14.38 4.38
N PHE A 53 5.69 14.05 3.49
CA PHE A 53 6.16 12.67 3.35
C PHE A 53 7.01 12.20 4.54
N THR A 54 7.81 13.08 5.15
CA THR A 54 8.58 12.73 6.36
C THR A 54 7.63 12.37 7.51
N TYR A 55 6.62 13.20 7.72
CA TYR A 55 5.61 12.96 8.76
C TYR A 55 4.79 11.69 8.47
N PHE A 56 4.36 11.50 7.23
CA PHE A 56 3.70 10.26 6.80
C PHE A 56 4.53 9.01 7.14
N LYS A 57 5.84 9.03 6.88
CA LYS A 57 6.72 7.89 7.23
C LYS A 57 6.79 7.62 8.73
N MET A 58 6.69 8.66 9.57
CA MET A 58 6.61 8.47 11.02
C MET A 58 5.33 7.75 11.41
N LEU A 59 4.17 8.21 10.93
CA LEU A 59 2.88 7.52 11.15
C LEU A 59 2.91 6.08 10.63
N TRP A 60 3.49 5.87 9.45
CA TRP A 60 3.66 4.55 8.84
C TRP A 60 4.41 3.59 9.77
N THR A 61 5.51 4.05 10.38
CA THR A 61 6.27 3.23 11.35
C THR A 61 5.54 3.06 12.67
N ASP A 62 4.89 4.11 13.17
CA ASP A 62 4.21 4.10 14.48
C ASP A 62 3.00 3.16 14.47
N TYR A 63 2.28 3.09 13.35
CA TYR A 63 1.16 2.15 13.15
C TYR A 63 1.62 0.76 12.72
N GLY A 64 2.94 0.53 12.60
CA GLY A 64 3.50 -0.78 12.33
C GLY A 64 3.35 -1.27 10.90
N TRP A 65 3.02 -0.40 9.94
CA TRP A 65 2.91 -0.77 8.53
C TRP A 65 4.23 -1.30 7.95
N SER A 66 5.37 -0.88 8.48
CA SER A 66 6.70 -1.42 8.15
C SER A 66 6.78 -2.94 8.38
N TRP A 67 6.07 -3.46 9.38
CA TRP A 67 6.07 -4.88 9.75
C TRP A 67 5.08 -5.70 8.93
N LEU A 68 4.18 -5.05 8.18
CA LEU A 68 3.12 -5.71 7.42
C LEU A 68 3.70 -6.69 6.39
N HIS A 69 4.87 -6.41 5.82
CA HIS A 69 5.58 -7.31 4.90
C HIS A 69 5.89 -8.69 5.46
N PHE A 70 5.98 -8.81 6.79
CA PHE A 70 6.33 -10.05 7.49
C PHE A 70 5.10 -10.85 7.98
N LYS A 71 3.89 -10.49 7.58
CA LYS A 71 2.68 -11.26 7.91
C LYS A 71 2.55 -12.56 7.09
N VAL A 72 3.21 -12.63 5.93
CA VAL A 72 3.07 -13.76 4.99
C VAL A 72 4.44 -14.08 4.41
N PHE A 73 4.91 -15.30 4.62
CA PHE A 73 6.23 -15.77 4.15
C PHE A 73 6.15 -16.74 2.96
N ASP A 74 5.04 -17.49 2.83
CA ASP A 74 4.81 -18.37 1.69
C ASP A 74 4.74 -17.56 0.39
N GLY A 75 5.46 -17.97 -0.66
CA GLY A 75 5.63 -17.17 -1.87
C GLY A 75 4.33 -16.88 -2.61
N ARG A 76 3.42 -17.86 -2.71
CA ARG A 76 2.15 -17.72 -3.46
C ARG A 76 1.15 -16.87 -2.67
N ALA A 77 1.00 -17.16 -1.38
CA ALA A 77 0.18 -16.37 -0.47
C ALA A 77 0.69 -14.93 -0.40
N ARG A 78 2.02 -14.75 -0.33
CA ARG A 78 2.67 -13.44 -0.25
C ARG A 78 2.46 -12.62 -1.51
N GLU A 79 2.55 -13.20 -2.70
CA GLU A 79 2.25 -12.47 -3.94
C GLU A 79 0.81 -11.94 -3.91
N SER A 80 -0.15 -12.79 -3.56
CA SER A 80 -1.57 -12.39 -3.46
C SER A 80 -1.78 -11.30 -2.43
N PHE A 81 -1.15 -11.43 -1.26
CA PHE A 81 -1.18 -10.44 -0.19
C PHE A 81 -0.64 -9.08 -0.65
N ILE A 82 0.57 -9.03 -1.22
CA ILE A 82 1.18 -7.78 -1.68
C ILE A 82 0.30 -7.13 -2.76
N ARG A 83 -0.16 -7.92 -3.74
CA ARG A 83 -1.02 -7.43 -4.83
C ARG A 83 -2.34 -6.87 -4.30
N THR A 84 -2.97 -7.53 -3.33
CA THR A 84 -4.18 -6.99 -2.70
C THR A 84 -3.89 -5.68 -1.98
N VAL A 85 -2.84 -5.60 -1.16
CA VAL A 85 -2.52 -4.37 -0.42
C VAL A 85 -2.30 -3.20 -1.37
N LEU A 86 -1.52 -3.42 -2.43
CA LEU A 86 -1.29 -2.40 -3.46
C LEU A 86 -2.59 -2.00 -4.17
N ARG A 87 -3.46 -2.98 -4.50
CA ARG A 87 -4.77 -2.71 -5.08
C ARG A 87 -5.64 -1.87 -4.16
N CYS A 88 -5.71 -2.17 -2.87
CA CYS A 88 -6.52 -1.41 -1.92
C CYS A 88 -6.07 0.05 -1.81
N PHE A 89 -4.75 0.31 -1.78
CA PHE A 89 -4.26 1.69 -1.85
C PHE A 89 -4.64 2.36 -3.17
N ALA A 90 -4.47 1.67 -4.30
CA ALA A 90 -4.81 2.21 -5.59
C ALA A 90 -6.31 2.56 -5.69
N GLU A 91 -7.20 1.69 -5.18
CA GLU A 91 -8.65 1.95 -5.14
C GLU A 91 -8.94 3.20 -4.31
N TYR A 92 -8.29 3.33 -3.15
CA TYR A 92 -8.44 4.50 -2.30
C TYR A 92 -7.99 5.80 -3.01
N ILE A 93 -6.95 5.76 -3.85
CA ILE A 93 -6.52 6.94 -4.63
C ILE A 93 -7.61 7.38 -5.62
N VAL A 94 -8.36 6.44 -6.20
CA VAL A 94 -9.41 6.78 -7.18
C VAL A 94 -10.71 7.19 -6.49
N ASP A 95 -11.06 6.52 -5.40
CA ASP A 95 -12.32 6.74 -4.69
C ASP A 95 -12.25 7.94 -3.72
N ALA A 96 -11.05 8.39 -3.35
CA ALA A 96 -10.89 9.51 -2.42
C ALA A 96 -11.42 10.83 -3.01
N VAL A 97 -12.26 11.49 -2.21
CA VAL A 97 -12.94 12.74 -2.58
C VAL A 97 -12.00 13.95 -2.56
N ASN A 98 -10.94 13.93 -1.73
CA ASN A 98 -10.02 15.05 -1.58
C ASN A 98 -8.60 14.71 -2.08
N PRO A 99 -7.85 15.68 -2.67
CA PRO A 99 -6.50 15.42 -3.20
C PRO A 99 -5.45 15.06 -2.15
N LEU A 100 -5.68 15.46 -0.89
CA LEU A 100 -4.78 15.15 0.22
C LEU A 100 -4.78 13.64 0.52
N ALA A 101 -5.96 13.04 0.63
CA ALA A 101 -6.19 11.62 0.84
C ALA A 101 -5.66 10.78 -0.33
N GLN A 102 -5.86 11.26 -1.56
CA GLN A 102 -5.25 10.66 -2.76
C GLN A 102 -3.72 10.63 -2.63
N THR A 103 -3.12 11.72 -2.14
CA THR A 103 -1.67 11.80 -1.94
C THR A 103 -1.18 10.91 -0.81
N VAL A 104 -1.92 10.82 0.31
CA VAL A 104 -1.58 9.93 1.42
C VAL A 104 -1.63 8.46 0.98
N ALA A 105 -2.65 8.06 0.23
CA ALA A 105 -2.73 6.72 -0.31
C ALA A 105 -1.62 6.43 -1.33
N LEU A 106 -1.24 7.41 -2.15
CA LEU A 106 -0.07 7.31 -3.02
C LEU A 106 1.23 7.13 -2.22
N PHE A 107 1.42 7.88 -1.14
CA PHE A 107 2.55 7.71 -0.22
C PHE A 107 2.58 6.31 0.40
N GLY A 108 1.43 5.78 0.82
CA GLY A 108 1.31 4.41 1.34
C GLY A 108 1.64 3.36 0.30
N MET A 109 1.07 3.47 -0.89
CA MET A 109 1.36 2.57 -2.01
C MET A 109 2.85 2.55 -2.35
N TYR A 110 3.46 3.74 -2.51
CA TYR A 110 4.89 3.88 -2.81
C TYR A 110 5.75 3.31 -1.69
N THR A 111 5.47 3.68 -0.43
CA THR A 111 6.26 3.25 0.73
C THR A 111 6.18 1.75 0.90
N PHE A 112 4.99 1.15 0.78
CA PHE A 112 4.82 -0.30 0.85
C PHE A 112 5.60 -1.02 -0.27
N PHE A 113 5.47 -0.55 -1.51
CA PHE A 113 6.16 -1.16 -2.65
C PHE A 113 7.69 -1.09 -2.53
N MET A 114 8.23 0.06 -2.15
CA MET A 114 9.68 0.29 -2.07
C MET A 114 10.34 -0.32 -0.82
N SER A 115 9.57 -0.55 0.25
CA SER A 115 10.07 -1.18 1.49
C SER A 115 10.02 -2.70 1.49
N GLN A 116 9.65 -3.33 0.36
CA GLN A 116 9.66 -4.78 0.25
C GLN A 116 11.06 -5.35 0.57
N PRO A 117 11.16 -6.37 1.44
CA PRO A 117 12.44 -6.97 1.78
C PRO A 117 13.08 -7.58 0.54
N SER A 118 14.33 -7.17 0.26
CA SER A 118 15.10 -7.61 -0.92
C SER A 118 16.31 -8.48 -0.58
N SER A 119 16.74 -8.48 0.69
CA SER A 119 17.99 -9.11 1.16
C SER A 119 17.81 -10.07 2.35
N SER A 120 16.63 -10.64 2.55
CA SER A 120 16.43 -11.65 3.61
C SER A 120 17.03 -13.00 3.22
N GLY A 121 17.60 -13.72 4.18
CA GLY A 121 17.94 -15.14 4.06
C GLY A 121 16.97 -15.98 4.91
N PRO A 122 16.11 -16.84 4.34
CA PRO A 122 15.87 -17.08 2.91
C PRO A 122 15.20 -15.90 2.18
N SER A 123 15.39 -15.84 0.85
CA SER A 123 14.84 -14.79 -0.01
C SER A 123 13.31 -14.81 0.03
N LEU A 124 12.71 -13.68 0.41
CA LEU A 124 11.26 -13.53 0.37
C LEU A 124 10.81 -13.12 -1.03
N HIS A 125 9.68 -13.69 -1.45
CA HIS A 125 9.06 -13.28 -2.70
C HIS A 125 8.77 -11.77 -2.66
N ARG A 126 9.01 -11.08 -3.78
CA ARG A 126 8.70 -9.65 -3.94
C ARG A 126 8.04 -9.44 -5.30
N VAL A 127 7.13 -8.48 -5.35
CA VAL A 127 6.60 -8.03 -6.63
C VAL A 127 7.49 -6.93 -7.18
N THR A 128 7.76 -6.98 -8.49
CA THR A 128 8.64 -6.03 -9.19
C THR A 128 7.89 -4.89 -9.88
N HIS A 129 6.57 -4.96 -9.90
CA HIS A 129 5.69 -3.99 -10.53
C HIS A 129 4.37 -3.91 -9.77
N ILE A 130 3.68 -2.80 -9.94
CA ILE A 130 2.32 -2.59 -9.45
C ILE A 130 1.39 -2.83 -10.62
N ALA A 131 0.57 -3.88 -10.56
CA ALA A 131 -0.45 -4.12 -11.56
C ALA A 131 -1.63 -3.18 -11.29
N MET A 132 -1.94 -2.30 -12.24
CA MET A 132 -2.97 -1.28 -12.08
C MET A 132 -3.85 -1.18 -13.34
N PRO A 133 -5.18 -1.11 -13.18
CA PRO A 133 -6.11 -0.75 -14.25
C PRO A 133 -5.77 0.59 -14.92
N LEU A 134 -6.07 0.70 -16.22
CA LEU A 134 -5.67 1.86 -17.04
C LEU A 134 -6.36 3.16 -16.63
N ASP A 135 -7.60 3.08 -16.19
CA ASP A 135 -8.38 4.17 -15.61
C ASP A 135 -7.73 4.71 -14.33
N MET A 136 -7.35 3.83 -13.41
CA MET A 136 -6.66 4.24 -12.17
C MET A 136 -5.30 4.88 -12.45
N TYR A 137 -4.57 4.34 -13.44
CA TYR A 137 -3.31 4.94 -13.88
C TYR A 137 -3.49 6.34 -14.45
N LYS A 138 -4.57 6.60 -15.21
CA LYS A 138 -4.89 7.95 -15.71
C LYS A 138 -5.18 8.90 -14.55
N SER A 139 -6.00 8.50 -13.59
CA SER A 139 -6.31 9.32 -12.40
C SER A 139 -5.04 9.71 -11.64
N LEU A 140 -4.06 8.81 -11.52
CA LEU A 140 -2.75 9.11 -10.93
C LEU A 140 -1.95 10.17 -11.71
N LEU A 141 -1.99 10.14 -13.04
CA LEU A 141 -1.31 11.13 -13.86
C LEU A 141 -1.96 12.51 -13.79
N GLU A 142 -3.25 12.57 -13.49
CA GLU A 142 -4.01 13.81 -13.32
C GLU A 142 -3.84 14.42 -11.91
N LEU A 143 -3.44 13.62 -10.91
CA LEU A 143 -3.30 14.03 -9.51
C LEU A 143 -2.47 15.32 -9.30
N PRO A 144 -1.30 15.52 -9.94
CA PRO A 144 -0.51 16.75 -9.76
C PRO A 144 -1.29 18.03 -10.09
N GLN A 145 -2.21 17.97 -11.06
CA GLN A 145 -3.02 19.12 -11.45
C GLN A 145 -4.04 19.47 -10.35
N ASN A 146 -4.52 18.46 -9.62
CA ASN A 146 -5.46 18.61 -8.51
C ASN A 146 -4.79 19.16 -7.23
N LEU A 147 -3.45 19.12 -7.16
CA LEU A 147 -2.65 19.68 -6.07
C LEU A 147 -2.28 21.15 -6.27
N ALA A 148 -2.80 21.80 -7.32
CA ALA A 148 -2.60 23.22 -7.63
C ALA A 148 -2.91 24.23 -6.48
N PRO A 149 -3.89 24.01 -5.59
CA PRO A 149 -4.23 24.99 -4.55
C PRO A 149 -3.07 25.32 -3.60
N PRO A 150 -2.94 26.58 -3.12
CA PRO A 150 -1.79 27.03 -2.32
C PRO A 150 -1.58 26.26 -1.01
N HIS A 151 -2.66 25.78 -0.40
CA HIS A 151 -2.62 25.01 0.84
C HIS A 151 -2.09 23.58 0.65
N LEU A 152 -1.98 23.10 -0.59
CA LEU A 152 -1.42 21.80 -0.97
C LEU A 152 -0.06 21.93 -1.66
N ALA A 153 0.49 23.14 -1.79
CA ALA A 153 1.76 23.38 -2.46
C ALA A 153 2.92 22.46 -1.99
N PRO A 154 3.04 22.11 -0.69
CA PRO A 154 4.08 21.16 -0.24
C PRO A 154 3.95 19.73 -0.78
N LEU A 155 2.82 19.37 -1.40
CA LEU A 155 2.57 18.06 -2.01
C LEU A 155 2.80 18.05 -3.52
N GLN A 156 3.01 19.22 -4.14
CA GLN A 156 3.25 19.29 -5.57
C GLN A 156 4.60 18.65 -5.93
N PRO A 157 4.66 17.89 -7.04
CA PRO A 157 5.93 17.46 -7.59
C PRO A 157 6.74 18.67 -8.08
N TYR A 158 8.07 18.60 -7.95
CA TYR A 158 9.02 19.62 -8.42
C TYR A 158 9.11 19.68 -9.94
#